data_AF-A0A392PYS5-F1
#
_entry.id   AF-A0A392PYS5-F1
#
_cell.length_a   1.000
_cell.length_b   1.000
_cell.length_c   1.000
_cell.angle_alpha   90.00
_cell.angle_beta   90.00
_cell.angle_gamma   90.00
#
_symmetry.space_group_name_H-M   'P 1'
#
loop_
_entity.id
_entity.type
_entity.pdbx_description
1 polymer ?
#
loop_
_entity_poly.entity_id
_entity_poly.type
_entity_poly.pdbx_seq_one_letter_code
_entity_poly.pdbx_strand_id
1 'polypeptide(L)'
;MRIASPPIIGSCYYGVDTPSSEELISNRMSVDEIRDFIGSDSLAFLPINSLHDMLADDSPNFCYACFSGKYPVEPRELKVKRVGDFVDDGLNGSLEQIDGGWVQANRNTKEVNASTGL
;
A
#
# COMPACT_ATOMS: atom_id res chain seq x y z
N MET A 1 -8.89 -18.65 -15.10
CA MET A 1 -8.67 -18.29 -13.69
C MET A 1 -9.78 -17.36 -13.19
N ARG A 2 -10.28 -17.55 -11.97
CA ARG A 2 -11.27 -16.68 -11.33
C ARG A 2 -10.81 -16.33 -9.92
N ILE A 3 -10.77 -15.05 -9.60
CA ILE A 3 -10.28 -14.54 -8.31
C ILE A 3 -11.47 -14.07 -7.50
N ALA A 4 -11.66 -14.63 -6.31
CA ALA A 4 -12.78 -14.31 -5.41
C ALA A 4 -12.61 -12.98 -4.66
N SER A 5 -11.68 -12.14 -5.09
CA SER A 5 -11.35 -10.84 -4.49
C SER A 5 -11.30 -9.79 -5.60
N PRO A 6 -11.62 -8.51 -5.29
CA PRO A 6 -11.26 -7.41 -6.16
C PRO A 6 -9.74 -7.31 -6.36
N PRO A 7 -9.28 -6.65 -7.44
CA PRO A 7 -7.86 -6.45 -7.69
C PRO A 7 -7.21 -5.63 -6.58
N ILE A 8 -6.14 -6.15 -5.99
CA ILE A 8 -5.37 -5.47 -4.96
C ILE A 8 -4.38 -4.50 -5.63
N ILE A 9 -4.59 -3.20 -5.41
CA ILE A 9 -3.79 -2.12 -6.01
C ILE A 9 -2.93 -1.37 -4.98
N GLY A 10 -3.23 -1.50 -3.68
CA GLY A 10 -2.51 -0.81 -2.61
C GLY A 10 -2.07 -1.74 -1.48
N SER A 11 -0.93 -1.43 -0.86
CA SER A 11 -0.43 -2.14 0.31
C SER A 11 -1.29 -1.89 1.55
N CYS A 12 -1.52 -2.94 2.35
CA CYS A 12 -2.19 -2.80 3.64
C CYS A 12 -1.33 -2.03 4.64
N TYR A 13 -1.96 -1.10 5.36
CA TYR A 13 -1.35 -0.28 6.40
C TYR A 13 -1.84 -0.62 7.82
N TYR A 14 -2.66 -1.65 7.94
CA TYR A 14 -3.38 -2.00 9.16
C TYR A 14 -2.97 -3.37 9.73
N GLY A 15 -1.73 -3.79 9.46
CA GLY A 15 -1.11 -4.93 10.15
C GLY A 15 -1.00 -6.23 9.35
N VAL A 16 -1.42 -6.24 8.08
CA VAL A 16 -1.17 -7.37 7.17
C VAL A 16 0.06 -7.07 6.32
N ASP A 17 1.02 -7.99 6.29
CA ASP A 17 2.17 -7.87 5.42
C ASP A 17 1.74 -8.06 3.96
N THR A 18 1.94 -7.02 3.17
CA THR A 18 1.64 -6.98 1.73
C THR A 18 2.79 -6.29 1.04
N PRO A 19 3.16 -6.69 -0.19
CA PRO A 19 4.26 -6.07 -0.94
C PRO A 19 3.98 -4.59 -1.22
N SER A 20 4.99 -3.81 -1.63
CA SER A 20 4.79 -2.40 -1.94
C SER A 20 3.79 -2.22 -3.09
N SER A 21 3.15 -1.05 -3.20
CA SER A 21 2.15 -0.81 -4.24
C SER A 21 2.74 -1.02 -5.65
N GLU A 22 4.02 -0.71 -5.84
CA GLU A 22 4.74 -0.90 -7.10
C GLU A 22 4.99 -2.38 -7.43
N GLU A 23 5.10 -3.23 -6.41
CA GLU A 23 5.31 -4.67 -6.59
C GLU A 23 4.00 -5.40 -6.95
N LEU A 24 2.85 -4.83 -6.60
CA LEU A 24 1.53 -5.39 -6.91
C LEU A 24 1.25 -5.41 -8.41
N ILE A 25 0.98 -6.60 -8.95
CA ILE A 25 0.71 -6.78 -10.39
C ILE A 25 -0.54 -6.01 -10.85
N SER A 26 -1.60 -6.00 -10.03
CA SER A 26 -2.86 -5.30 -10.38
C SER A 26 -2.75 -3.78 -10.31
N ASN A 27 -1.67 -3.24 -9.73
CA ASN A 27 -1.39 -1.81 -9.74
C ASN A 27 -0.66 -1.37 -11.03
N ARG A 28 0.01 -2.31 -11.71
CA ARG A 28 0.83 -2.03 -12.91
C ARG A 28 0.23 -2.50 -14.21
N MET A 29 -0.69 -3.46 -14.17
CA MET A 29 -1.22 -4.17 -15.33
C MET A 29 -2.74 -4.20 -15.28
N SER A 30 -3.36 -4.04 -16.45
CA SER A 30 -4.78 -4.29 -16.66
C SER A 30 -5.12 -5.78 -16.54
N VAL A 31 -6.40 -6.11 -16.41
CA VAL A 31 -6.85 -7.52 -16.27
C VAL A 31 -6.43 -8.38 -17.48
N ASP A 32 -6.45 -7.82 -18.69
CA ASP A 32 -6.03 -8.54 -19.89
C ASP A 32 -4.52 -8.77 -19.93
N GLU A 33 -3.73 -7.79 -19.51
CA GLU A 33 -2.28 -7.95 -19.40
C GLU A 33 -1.91 -8.96 -18.31
N ILE A 34 -2.62 -8.97 -17.18
CA ILE A 34 -2.43 -9.97 -16.12
C ILE A 34 -2.78 -11.37 -16.67
N ARG A 35 -3.89 -11.50 -17.41
CA ARG A 35 -4.32 -12.76 -18.04
C ARG A 35 -3.22 -13.35 -18.92
N ASP A 36 -2.61 -12.51 -19.75
CA ASP A 36 -1.50 -12.91 -20.64
C ASP A 36 -0.23 -13.23 -19.85
N PHE A 37 0.11 -12.41 -18.86
CA PHE A 37 1.29 -12.60 -18.00
C PHE A 37 1.27 -13.94 -17.27
N ILE A 38 0.11 -14.36 -16.76
CA ILE A 38 -0.04 -15.65 -16.07
C ILE A 38 -0.30 -16.82 -17.02
N GLY A 39 -0.53 -16.55 -18.32
CA GLY A 39 -0.80 -17.58 -19.33
C GLY A 39 -2.15 -18.29 -19.19
N SER A 40 -3.21 -17.57 -18.80
CA SER A 40 -4.55 -18.16 -18.65
C SER A 40 -5.47 -17.86 -19.85
N ASP A 41 -6.38 -18.78 -20.19
CA ASP A 41 -7.34 -18.56 -21.29
C ASP A 41 -8.33 -17.43 -21.00
N SER A 42 -8.71 -17.27 -19.73
CA SER A 42 -9.52 -16.14 -19.26
C SER A 42 -9.23 -15.80 -17.81
N LEU A 43 -9.34 -14.53 -17.46
CA LEU A 43 -9.20 -14.02 -16.10
C LEU A 43 -10.37 -13.11 -15.75
N ALA A 44 -10.88 -13.22 -14.53
CA ALA A 44 -11.82 -12.26 -13.98
C ALA A 44 -11.64 -12.15 -12.45
N PHE A 45 -11.76 -10.92 -11.96
CA PHE A 45 -11.78 -10.57 -10.54
C PHE A 45 -13.22 -10.31 -10.08
N LEU A 46 -13.46 -10.41 -8.78
CA LEU A 46 -14.72 -9.98 -8.19
C LEU A 46 -14.87 -8.46 -8.34
N PRO A 47 -15.96 -7.94 -8.95
CA PRO A 47 -16.19 -6.50 -9.01
C PRO A 47 -16.37 -5.93 -7.60
N ILE A 48 -15.69 -4.81 -7.31
CA ILE A 48 -15.79 -4.16 -5.99
C ILE A 48 -17.22 -3.74 -5.65
N ASN A 49 -18.01 -3.31 -6.64
CA ASN A 49 -19.41 -2.97 -6.44
C ASN A 49 -20.23 -4.19 -6.00
N SER A 50 -20.00 -5.36 -6.59
CA SER A 50 -20.68 -6.59 -6.16
C SER A 50 -20.31 -6.98 -4.73
N LEU A 51 -19.08 -6.70 -4.29
CA LEU A 51 -18.69 -6.87 -2.89
C LEU A 51 -19.46 -5.92 -1.96
N HIS A 52 -19.61 -4.65 -2.36
CA HIS A 52 -20.44 -3.69 -1.61
C HIS A 52 -21.90 -4.13 -1.54
N ASP A 53 -22.48 -4.58 -2.65
CA ASP A 53 -23.87 -5.05 -2.72
C ASP A 53 -24.11 -6.28 -1.82
N MET A 54 -23.14 -7.20 -1.77
CA MET A 54 -23.21 -8.38 -0.90
C MET A 54 -23.17 -8.05 0.59
N LEU A 55 -22.46 -6.99 0.97
CA LEU A 55 -22.38 -6.52 2.36
C LEU A 55 -23.56 -5.63 2.75
N ALA A 56 -24.33 -5.14 1.77
CA ALA A 56 -25.51 -4.31 1.96
C ALA A 56 -25.26 -3.15 2.95
N ASP A 57 -26.07 -3.04 4.00
CA ASP A 57 -26.00 -1.96 4.99
C ASP A 57 -24.70 -1.96 5.80
N ASP A 58 -23.99 -3.09 5.89
CA ASP A 58 -22.71 -3.21 6.59
C ASP A 58 -21.51 -2.81 5.72
N SER A 59 -21.71 -2.63 4.42
CA SER A 59 -20.66 -2.21 3.48
C SER A 59 -19.76 -1.06 3.97
N PRO A 60 -20.28 0.07 4.50
CA PRO A 60 -19.44 1.18 4.98
C PRO A 60 -18.61 0.85 6.24
N ASN A 61 -18.90 -0.25 6.93
CA ASN A 61 -18.20 -0.63 8.16
C ASN A 61 -16.86 -1.37 7.88
N PHE A 62 -16.55 -1.64 6.61
CA PHE A 62 -15.33 -2.35 6.21
C PHE A 62 -14.29 -1.44 5.54
N CYS A 63 -13.02 -1.86 5.65
CA CYS A 63 -11.91 -1.20 4.98
C CYS A 63 -11.72 -1.76 3.56
N TYR A 64 -11.69 -0.88 2.56
CA TYR A 64 -11.43 -1.21 1.15
C TYR A 64 -10.16 -0.56 0.61
N ALA A 65 -9.26 -0.12 1.48
CA ALA A 65 -8.10 0.69 1.10
C ALA A 65 -7.19 -0.04 0.10
N CYS A 66 -7.02 -1.37 0.26
CA CYS A 66 -6.19 -2.17 -0.63
C CYS A 66 -6.74 -2.26 -2.07
N PHE A 67 -8.05 -2.06 -2.27
CA PHE A 67 -8.71 -2.12 -3.58
C PHE A 67 -8.99 -0.73 -4.18
N SER A 68 -9.15 0.29 -3.33
CA SER A 68 -9.57 1.64 -3.72
C SER A 68 -8.46 2.69 -3.62
N GLY A 69 -7.39 2.39 -2.88
CA GLY A 69 -6.35 3.35 -2.51
C GLY A 69 -6.78 4.39 -1.48
N LYS A 70 -8.05 4.36 -1.02
CA LYS A 70 -8.59 5.33 -0.05
C LYS A 70 -8.45 4.78 1.37
N TYR A 71 -7.49 5.32 2.12
CA TYR A 71 -7.21 4.90 3.49
C TYR A 71 -8.03 5.72 4.49
N PRO A 72 -8.86 5.10 5.34
CA PRO A 72 -9.59 5.82 6.40
C PRO A 72 -8.67 6.57 7.38
N VAL A 73 -7.47 6.01 7.61
CA VAL A 73 -6.41 6.63 8.41
C VAL A 73 -5.13 6.67 7.59
N GLU A 74 -4.68 7.89 7.28
CA GLU A 74 -3.47 8.11 6.49
C GLU A 74 -2.19 7.94 7.32
N PRO A 75 -1.11 7.42 6.71
CA PRO A 75 0.23 7.45 7.28
C PRO A 75 0.68 8.88 7.63
N ARG A 76 1.19 9.12 8.85
CA ARG A 76 1.76 10.42 9.24
C ARG A 76 3.20 10.63 8.74
N GLU A 77 3.90 9.56 8.38
CA GLU A 77 5.31 9.54 7.94
C GLU A 77 5.53 8.47 6.85
N LEU A 78 6.66 8.55 6.14
CA LEU A 78 7.11 7.52 5.19
C LEU A 78 7.32 6.20 5.93
N LYS A 79 6.47 5.20 5.65
CA LYS A 79 6.41 3.95 6.42
C LYS A 79 7.51 2.96 6.01
N VAL A 80 8.35 2.60 6.98
CA VAL A 80 9.13 1.35 6.97
C VAL A 80 8.21 0.23 7.49
N LYS A 81 8.13 -0.90 6.78
CA LYS A 81 7.33 -2.05 7.22
C LYS A 81 7.95 -2.65 8.48
N ARG A 82 7.12 -3.01 9.47
CA ARG A 82 7.55 -3.91 10.55
C ARG A 82 7.68 -5.31 9.96
N VAL A 83 8.85 -5.61 9.43
CA VAL A 83 9.23 -7.00 9.16
C VAL A 83 9.52 -7.62 10.52
N GLY A 84 8.67 -8.56 10.92
CA GLY A 84 8.91 -9.34 12.13
C GLY A 84 9.76 -10.54 11.77
N ASP A 85 10.92 -10.65 12.41
CA ASP A 85 11.53 -11.95 12.65
C ASP A 85 11.94 -11.98 14.13
N PHE A 86 11.32 -12.86 14.92
CA PHE A 86 11.60 -12.96 16.37
C PHE A 86 12.97 -13.62 16.65
N VAL A 87 13.72 -13.97 15.60
CA VAL A 87 15.01 -14.70 15.69
C VAL A 87 16.08 -14.08 14.76
N ASP A 88 15.81 -12.97 14.09
CA ASP A 88 16.79 -12.28 13.24
C ASP A 88 16.69 -10.76 13.44
N ASP A 89 16.95 -10.32 14.68
CA ASP A 89 17.30 -8.94 15.02
C ASP A 89 18.70 -8.57 14.46
N GLY A 90 19.07 -9.15 13.30
CA GLY A 90 20.31 -8.97 12.55
C GLY A 90 20.41 -7.56 11.96
N LEU A 91 20.47 -6.57 12.85
CA LEU A 91 20.99 -5.24 12.56
C LEU A 91 22.45 -5.40 12.11
N ASN A 92 22.70 -5.47 10.81
CA ASN A 92 24.02 -5.16 10.27
C ASN A 92 24.20 -3.63 10.28
N GLY A 93 24.40 -3.09 11.48
CA GLY A 93 24.68 -1.70 11.74
C GLY A 93 25.63 -1.58 12.93
N SER A 94 26.61 -0.67 12.84
CA SER A 94 27.59 -0.44 13.90
C SER A 94 26.88 -0.07 15.20
N LEU A 95 27.44 -0.55 16.32
CA LEU A 95 26.93 -0.45 17.70
C LEU A 95 26.63 0.99 18.17
N GLU A 96 27.01 2.00 17.38
CA GLU A 96 26.80 3.42 17.66
C GLU A 96 25.46 3.97 17.13
N GLN A 97 24.69 3.20 16.35
CA GLN A 97 23.35 3.59 15.86
C GLN A 97 22.19 3.15 16.78
N ILE A 98 22.50 2.71 18.00
CA ILE A 98 21.54 2.14 18.96
C ILE A 98 20.57 3.20 19.53
N ASP A 99 20.84 4.49 19.35
CA ASP A 99 19.88 5.54 19.72
C ASP A 99 18.76 5.64 18.68
N GLY A 100 17.76 4.78 18.86
CA GLY A 100 16.38 4.94 18.42
C GLY A 100 16.21 5.30 16.95
N GLY A 101 15.93 4.29 16.12
CA GLY A 101 15.61 4.44 14.70
C GLY A 101 14.63 5.58 14.40
N TRP A 102 15.17 6.72 14.05
CA TRP A 102 14.50 7.88 13.50
C TRP A 102 15.49 8.59 12.59
N VAL A 103 15.47 8.27 11.29
CA VAL A 103 16.14 9.13 10.32
C VAL A 103 15.26 10.37 10.17
N GLN A 104 15.74 11.51 10.68
CA GLN A 104 15.11 12.80 10.47
C GLN A 104 15.07 13.07 8.96
N ALA A 105 13.87 13.17 8.40
CA ALA A 105 13.69 13.67 7.04
C ALA A 105 14.09 15.16 7.03
N ASN A 106 15.24 15.47 6.42
CA ASN A 106 15.62 16.86 6.18
C ASN A 106 14.58 17.51 5.26
N ARG A 107 13.66 18.29 5.84
CA ARG A 107 12.82 19.25 5.12
C ARG A 107 13.74 20.29 4.49
N ASN A 108 13.96 20.20 3.18
CA ASN A 108 14.56 21.27 2.41
C ASN A 108 13.57 21.73 1.33
N THR A 109 12.46 22.32 1.77
CA THR A 109 11.65 23.19 0.92
C THR A 109 12.03 24.61 1.27
N LYS A 110 12.88 25.20 0.42
CA LYS A 110 13.28 26.61 0.50
C LYS A 110 12.03 27.50 0.48
N GLU A 111 11.83 28.25 1.55
CA GLU A 111 11.13 29.53 1.51
C GLU A 111 12.00 30.55 0.74
N VAL A 112 11.62 30.86 -0.50
CA VAL A 112 11.90 32.11 -1.25
C VAL A 112 11.11 32.01 -2.56
N ASN A 113 10.14 32.85 -2.93
CA ASN A 113 9.94 34.27 -2.69
C ASN A 113 8.44 34.62 -2.68
N ALA A 114 7.95 35.27 -1.62
CA ALA A 114 6.76 36.11 -1.67
C ALA A 114 6.99 37.33 -0.79
N SER A 115 7.86 38.23 -1.24
CA SER A 115 7.89 39.63 -0.81
C SER A 115 8.40 40.51 -1.94
N THR A 116 7.81 41.70 -2.04
CA THR A 116 7.83 42.74 -3.11
C THR A 116 6.78 42.48 -4.20
N GLY A 117 5.73 43.29 -4.38
CA GLY A 117 5.54 44.70 -4.05
C GLY A 117 5.18 45.44 -5.33
N LEU A 118 3.88 45.55 -5.63
CA LEU A 118 3.19 46.59 -6.40
C LEU A 118 1.68 46.36 -6.29
#